data_AF-A0A845GGU2-F1
#
_entry.id   AF-A0A845GGU2-F1
#
_cell.length_a   1.000
_cell.length_b   1.000
_cell.length_c   1.000
_cell.angle_alpha   90.00
_cell.angle_beta   90.00
_cell.angle_gamma   90.00
#
_symmetry.space_group_name_H-M   'P 1'
#
loop_
_entity.id
_entity.type
_entity.pdbx_description
1 polymer ?
#
loop_
_entity_poly.entity_id
_entity_poly.type
_entity_poly.pdbx_seq_one_letter_code
_entity_poly.pdbx_strand_id
1 'polypeptide(L)'
;QPPMLLLAALGALAFSGGRDFAELLVARALIGLGLGGCFMSAVKAVSTWIAPARLPSVQGYLIAAGGLGAASATLPVRLALHYTDWRGLFVGLAAAAAGLALLIR
;
A
#
# COMPACT_ATOMS: atom_id res chain seq x y z
N GLN A 1 7.84 -8.72 7.41
CA GLN A 1 7.06 -8.17 6.28
C GLN A 1 5.62 -8.72 6.18
N PRO A 2 5.34 -10.04 6.25
CA PRO A 2 3.99 -10.57 5.98
C PRO A 2 2.85 -10.05 6.89
N PRO A 3 3.02 -9.79 8.21
CA PRO A 3 1.91 -9.33 9.04
C PRO A 3 1.41 -7.92 8.69
N MET A 4 2.29 -7.05 8.17
CA MET A 4 1.93 -5.67 7.80
C MET A 4 1.16 -5.61 6.47
N LEU A 5 1.53 -6.46 5.51
CA LEU A 5 0.80 -6.61 4.24
C LEU A 5 -0.58 -7.25 4.45
N LEU A 6 -0.68 -8.23 5.36
CA LEU A 6 -1.97 -8.81 5.78
C LEU A 6 -2.88 -7.78 6.44
N LEU A 7 -2.32 -6.90 7.29
CA LEU A 7 -3.07 -5.82 7.92
C LEU A 7 -3.60 -4.80 6.89
N ALA A 8 -2.78 -4.45 5.89
CA ALA A 8 -3.20 -3.58 4.79
C ALA A 8 -4.30 -4.22 3.92
N ALA A 9 -4.19 -5.52 3.63
CA ALA A 9 -5.19 -6.26 2.87
C ALA A 9 -6.53 -6.37 3.63
N LEU A 10 -6.49 -6.64 4.94
CA LEU A 10 -7.68 -6.63 5.80
C LEU A 10 -8.34 -5.25 5.87
N GLY A 11 -7.54 -4.18 5.98
CA GLY A 11 -8.05 -2.81 5.92
C GLY A 11 -8.72 -2.48 4.59
N ALA A 12 -8.16 -2.93 3.46
CA ALA A 12 -8.73 -2.74 2.13
C ALA A 12 -10.03 -3.54 1.92
N LEU A 13 -10.11 -4.77 2.44
CA LEU A 13 -11.34 -5.57 2.43
C LEU A 13 -12.44 -4.93 3.28
N ALA A 14 -12.10 -4.46 4.49
CA ALA A 14 -13.02 -3.72 5.35
C ALA A 14 -13.52 -2.43 4.68
N PHE A 15 -12.66 -1.72 3.93
CA PHE A 15 -13.05 -0.53 3.16
C PHE A 15 -14.07 -0.86 2.05
N SER A 16 -13.94 -2.04 1.42
CA SER A 16 -14.89 -2.49 0.38
C SER A 16 -16.26 -2.90 0.93
N GLY A 17 -16.29 -3.40 2.16
CA GLY A 17 -17.50 -3.77 2.88
C GLY A 17 -18.24 -2.57 3.48
N GLY A 18 -17.49 -1.51 3.81
CA GLY A 18 -17.96 -0.32 4.50
C GLY A 18 -19.24 0.26 3.91
N ARG A 19 -20.29 0.35 4.73
CA ARG A 19 -21.54 1.06 4.40
C ARG A 19 -21.62 2.40 5.13
N ASP A 20 -20.92 2.53 6.26
CA ASP A 20 -20.91 3.72 7.11
C ASP A 20 -19.57 4.48 7.07
N PHE A 21 -19.63 5.79 7.27
CA PHE A 21 -18.45 6.68 7.27
C PHE A 21 -17.39 6.28 8.31
N ALA A 22 -17.83 5.84 9.49
CA ALA A 22 -16.94 5.37 10.55
C ALA A 22 -16.17 4.11 10.12
N GLU A 23 -16.83 3.21 9.39
CA GLU A 23 -16.25 1.96 8.90
C GLU A 23 -15.17 2.24 7.83
N LEU A 24 -15.45 3.18 6.93
CA LEU A 24 -14.49 3.68 5.94
C LEU A 24 -13.29 4.36 6.61
N LEU A 25 -13.51 5.15 7.66
CA LEU A 25 -12.45 5.83 8.40
C LEU A 25 -11.51 4.83 9.07
N VAL A 26 -12.06 3.84 9.78
CA VAL A 26 -11.29 2.78 10.44
C VAL A 26 -10.50 1.97 9.42
N ALA A 27 -11.13 1.62 8.30
CA ALA A 27 -10.46 0.91 7.22
C ALA A 27 -9.31 1.74 6.60
N ARG A 28 -9.46 3.06 6.42
CA ARG A 28 -8.36 3.94 5.99
C ARG A 28 -7.22 3.99 7.01
N ALA A 29 -7.52 4.02 8.30
CA ALA A 29 -6.51 3.99 9.35
C ALA A 29 -5.73 2.67 9.33
N LEU A 30 -6.41 1.54 9.15
CA LEU A 30 -5.78 0.22 9.03
C LEU A 30 -4.88 0.10 7.79
N ILE A 31 -5.34 0.58 6.64
CA ILE A 31 -4.53 0.63 5.41
C ILE A 31 -3.28 1.48 5.64
N GLY A 32 -3.43 2.67 6.24
CA GLY A 32 -2.32 3.57 6.54
C GLY A 32 -1.29 2.95 7.49
N LEU A 33 -1.76 2.30 8.56
CA LEU A 33 -0.89 1.60 9.52
C LEU A 33 -0.14 0.44 8.86
N GLY A 34 -0.81 -0.37 8.03
CA GLY A 34 -0.18 -1.48 7.32
C GLY A 34 0.87 -1.02 6.30
N LEU A 35 0.52 -0.01 5.48
CA LEU A 35 1.41 0.50 4.44
C LEU A 35 2.62 1.24 5.03
N GLY A 36 2.42 2.01 6.10
CA GLY A 36 3.51 2.67 6.84
C GLY A 36 4.49 1.66 7.45
N GLY A 37 3.96 0.55 7.99
CA GLY A 37 4.77 -0.57 8.45
C GLY A 37 5.62 -1.19 7.35
N CYS A 38 5.04 -1.41 6.17
CA CYS A 38 5.74 -1.95 5.00
C CYS A 38 6.89 -1.02 4.55
N PHE A 39 6.65 0.30 4.53
CA PHE A 39 7.68 1.30 4.20
C PHE A 39 8.86 1.24 5.17
N MET A 40 8.59 1.24 6.48
CA MET A 40 9.64 1.14 7.49
C MET A 40 10.41 -0.18 7.43
N SER A 41 9.74 -1.29 7.05
CA SER A 41 10.42 -2.56 6.84
C SER A 41 11.38 -2.55 5.63
N ALA A 42 11.00 -1.89 4.53
CA ALA A 42 11.86 -1.71 3.36
C ALA A 42 13.08 -0.83 3.69
N VAL A 43 12.87 0.28 4.42
CA VAL A 43 13.96 1.15 4.91
C VAL A 43 14.92 0.36 5.81
N LYS A 44 14.39 -0.49 6.71
CA LYS A 44 15.21 -1.32 7.59
C LYS A 44 16.02 -2.35 6.81
N ALA A 45 15.43 -3.01 5.81
CA ALA A 45 16.14 -3.97 4.95
C ALA A 45 17.27 -3.31 4.12
N VAL A 46 17.06 -2.08 3.66
CA VAL A 46 18.10 -1.28 3.00
C VAL A 46 19.22 -0.94 3.99
N SER A 47 18.86 -0.57 5.22
CA SER A 47 19.84 -0.16 6.24
C SER A 47 20.78 -1.29 6.71
N THR A 48 20.38 -2.56 6.59
CA THR A 48 21.21 -3.70 7.00
C THR A 48 22.25 -4.10 5.95
N TRP A 49 22.06 -3.75 4.68
CA TRP A 49 22.93 -4.14 3.57
C TRP A 49 23.80 -2.99 3.01
N ILE A 50 23.50 -1.73 3.34
CA ILE A 50 24.13 -0.56 2.72
C ILE A 50 24.92 0.26 3.74
N ALA A 51 26.17 0.58 3.37
CA ALA A 51 27.08 1.40 4.18
C ALA A 51 26.47 2.79 4.48
N PRO A 52 26.68 3.37 5.69
CA PRO A 52 26.03 4.60 6.14
C PRO A 52 26.16 5.79 5.17
N ALA A 53 27.27 5.86 4.44
CA ALA A 53 27.56 6.92 3.47
C ALA A 53 26.62 6.92 2.24
N ARG A 54 25.96 5.81 1.91
CA ARG A 54 25.05 5.69 0.75
C ARG A 54 23.57 5.58 1.13
N LEU A 55 23.24 5.56 2.42
CA LEU A 55 21.85 5.51 2.90
C LEU A 55 20.97 6.66 2.38
N PRO A 56 21.43 7.94 2.33
CA PRO A 56 20.58 9.04 1.88
C PRO A 56 20.17 8.91 0.40
N SER A 57 21.08 8.44 -0.45
CA SER A 57 20.82 8.23 -1.87
C SER A 57 19.78 7.13 -2.09
N VAL A 58 19.89 6.01 -1.36
CA VAL A 58 18.95 4.88 -1.50
C VAL A 58 17.57 5.20 -0.92
N GLN A 59 17.49 5.92 0.21
CA GLN A 59 16.22 6.45 0.70
C GLN A 59 15.60 7.45 -0.29
N GLY A 60 16.42 8.27 -0.96
CA GLY A 60 15.96 9.15 -2.04
C GLY A 60 15.32 8.38 -3.20
N TYR A 61 15.94 7.30 -3.66
CA TYR A 61 15.35 6.43 -4.69
C TYR A 61 14.04 5.78 -4.22
N LEU A 62 13.96 5.37 -2.95
CA LEU A 62 12.76 4.76 -2.39
C LEU A 62 11.59 5.75 -2.31
N ILE A 63 11.86 7.00 -1.93
CA ILE A 63 10.86 8.09 -1.95
C ILE A 63 10.48 8.45 -3.38
N ALA A 64 11.44 8.55 -4.30
CA ALA A 64 11.19 8.83 -5.71
C ALA A 64 10.30 7.75 -6.35
N ALA A 65 10.58 6.47 -6.07
CA ALA A 65 9.74 5.36 -6.49
C ALA A 65 8.32 5.45 -5.90
N GLY A 66 8.20 5.81 -4.61
CA GLY A 66 6.90 6.06 -3.97
C GLY A 66 6.11 7.20 -4.63
N GLY A 67 6.77 8.31 -4.95
CA GLY A 67 6.17 9.46 -5.65
C GLY A 67 5.76 9.13 -7.09
N LEU A 68 6.59 8.39 -7.83
CA LEU A 68 6.24 7.87 -9.16
C LEU A 68 5.05 6.92 -9.09
N GLY A 69 4.97 6.06 -8.08
CA GLY A 69 3.81 5.21 -7.82
C GLY A 69 2.54 6.02 -7.60
N ALA A 70 2.59 7.07 -6.79
CA ALA A 70 1.45 7.96 -6.56
C ALA A 70 1.03 8.72 -7.84
N ALA A 71 1.97 9.24 -8.61
CA ALA A 71 1.69 9.93 -9.87
C ALA A 71 1.07 8.98 -10.90
N SER A 72 1.69 7.82 -11.10
CA SER A 72 1.24 6.79 -12.03
C SER A 72 -0.10 6.17 -11.64
N ALA A 73 -0.45 6.12 -10.36
CA ALA A 73 -1.74 5.60 -9.89
C ALA A 73 -2.94 6.44 -10.37
N THR A 74 -2.75 7.72 -10.70
CA THR A 74 -3.86 8.64 -11.02
C THR A 74 -4.58 8.27 -12.33
N LEU A 75 -3.84 7.84 -13.35
CA LEU A 75 -4.38 7.41 -14.65
C LEU A 75 -5.16 6.07 -14.61
N PRO A 76 -4.59 4.96 -14.09
CA PRO A 76 -5.27 3.68 -14.02
C PRO A 76 -6.44 3.71 -13.03
N VAL A 77 -6.35 4.46 -11.93
CA VAL A 77 -7.49 4.65 -11.01
C VAL A 77 -8.63 5.39 -11.71
N ARG A 78 -8.32 6.45 -12.47
CA ARG A 78 -9.34 7.20 -13.24
C ARG A 78 -10.01 6.33 -14.30
N LEU A 79 -9.24 5.53 -15.03
CA LEU A 79 -9.77 4.58 -16.03
C LEU A 79 -10.61 3.49 -15.37
N ALA A 80 -10.16 2.92 -14.25
CA ALA A 80 -10.90 1.92 -13.51
C ALA A 80 -12.23 2.48 -12.96
N LEU A 81 -12.25 3.73 -12.49
CA LEU A 81 -13.46 4.43 -12.05
C LEU A 81 -14.46 4.69 -13.20
N HIS A 82 -14.00 4.69 -14.45
CA HIS A 82 -14.87 4.80 -15.62
C HIS A 82 -15.63 3.49 -15.93
N TYR A 83 -15.07 2.35 -15.51
CA TYR A 83 -15.64 1.00 -15.74
C TYR A 83 -16.21 0.37 -14.47
N THR A 84 -15.86 0.87 -13.28
CA THR A 84 -16.16 0.24 -11.98
C THR A 84 -16.41 1.32 -10.93
N ASP A 85 -17.37 1.10 -10.03
CA ASP A 85 -17.59 1.99 -8.88
C ASP A 85 -16.38 1.99 -7.93
N TRP A 86 -16.26 3.02 -7.10
CA TRP A 86 -15.23 3.12 -6.06
C TRP A 86 -15.08 1.85 -5.21
N ARG A 87 -16.18 1.11 -5.00
CA ARG A 87 -16.19 -0.17 -4.26
C ARG A 87 -15.36 -1.24 -4.98
N GLY A 88 -15.53 -1.41 -6.29
CA GLY A 88 -14.80 -2.41 -7.07
C GLY A 88 -13.31 -2.08 -7.19
N LEU A 89 -12.96 -0.79 -7.24
CA LEU A 89 -11.56 -0.34 -7.20
C LEU A 89 -10.86 -0.80 -5.90
N PHE A 90 -11.53 -0.65 -4.74
CA PHE A 90 -10.99 -1.08 -3.46
C PHE A 90 -10.90 -2.59 -3.32
N VAL A 91 -11.86 -3.36 -3.87
CA VAL A 91 -11.76 -4.83 -3.94
C VAL A 91 -10.55 -5.25 -4.79
N GLY A 92 -10.33 -4.61 -5.95
CA GLY A 92 -9.18 -4.89 -6.80
C GLY A 92 -7.84 -4.59 -6.12
N LEU A 93 -7.76 -3.45 -5.40
CA LEU A 93 -6.58 -3.11 -4.60
C LEU A 93 -6.35 -4.09 -3.45
N ALA A 94 -7.42 -4.54 -2.78
CA ALA A 94 -7.33 -5.55 -1.73
C ALA A 94 -6.83 -6.90 -2.26
N ALA A 95 -7.34 -7.33 -3.42
CA ALA A 95 -6.90 -8.55 -4.09
C ALA A 95 -5.44 -8.47 -4.54
N ALA A 96 -5.00 -7.33 -5.08
CA ALA A 96 -3.60 -7.10 -5.44
C ALA A 96 -2.68 -7.13 -4.20
N ALA A 97 -3.09 -6.49 -3.10
CA ALA A 97 -2.35 -6.52 -1.84
C ALA A 97 -2.26 -7.93 -1.25
N ALA A 98 -3.35 -8.69 -1.29
CA ALA A 98 -3.39 -10.09 -0.85
C ALA A 98 -2.53 -10.99 -1.75
N GLY A 99 -2.56 -10.79 -3.08
CA GLY A 99 -1.74 -11.52 -4.03
C GLY A 99 -0.24 -11.27 -3.82
N LEU A 100 0.15 -10.02 -3.60
CA LEU A 100 1.52 -9.65 -3.22
C LEU A 100 1.91 -10.27 -1.88
N ALA A 101 1.03 -10.26 -0.88
CA ALA A 101 1.29 -10.92 0.41
C ALA A 101 1.49 -12.43 0.27
N LEU A 102 0.76 -13.07 -0.66
CA LEU A 102 0.92 -14.49 -0.96
C LEU A 102 2.21 -14.78 -1.72
N LEU A 103 2.61 -13.90 -2.65
CA LEU A 103 3.83 -14.03 -3.45
C LEU A 103 5.10 -13.77 -2.63
N ILE A 104 5.02 -12.95 -1.58
CA ILE A 104 6.14 -12.62 -0.67
C ILE A 104 6.30 -13.70 0.43
N ARG A 105 5.46 -14.74 0.44
CA ARG A 105 5.60 -15.92 1.31
C ARG A 105 6.70 -16.85 0.79
#